data_AF-A0A1W2EY06-F1
#
_entry.id   AF-A0A1W2EY06-F1
#
_cell.length_a   1.000
_cell.length_b   1.000
_cell.length_c   1.000
_cell.angle_alpha   90.00
_cell.angle_beta   90.00
_cell.angle_gamma   90.00
#
_symmetry.space_group_name_H-M   'P 1'
#
loop_
_entity.id
_entity.type
_entity.pdbx_description
1 polymer ?
#
loop_
_entity_poly.entity_id
_entity_poly.type
_entity_poly.pdbx_seq_one_letter_code
_entity_poly.pdbx_strand_id
1 'polypeptide(L)'
;MAGQTPPPNYYGRQLLRQLKSLREQTGMTQAEAGDRARIEFKKLSRIERKQLPSYHELVMLLDVYGVVSCDFAPYVSLWELARARGWWAAYGLKDERYVRMEDEAAAKYEFQLGYVPALLQTEQYARAVFTHSPEPRSDKAIESLVKVRMRQQERLVSDTPLQLHALLYEPVLRQGVDRTQLLRLVELAELPNVTLQIVPQTDEVHAGLSGSLILLSFADQSEPDIAFTETLLGLSESQEAGTVSKVKCALDQLARMAHSPQQTMALLQEMLGAVL
;
A
#
# COMPACT_ATOMS: atom_id res chain seq x y z
N MET A 1 29.07 4.57 -5.68
CA MET A 1 27.93 5.03 -6.51
C MET A 1 27.18 6.06 -5.70
N ALA A 2 26.92 7.25 -6.24
CA ALA A 2 26.27 8.33 -5.50
C ALA A 2 24.94 7.82 -4.91
N GLY A 3 24.85 7.79 -3.58
CA GLY A 3 23.65 7.33 -2.88
C GLY A 3 22.48 8.20 -3.27
N GLN A 4 21.62 7.70 -4.15
CA GLN A 4 20.36 8.36 -4.45
C GLN A 4 19.56 8.37 -3.16
N THR A 5 19.26 9.56 -2.64
CA THR A 5 18.32 9.70 -1.53
C THR A 5 17.02 9.02 -1.95
N PRO A 6 16.50 8.05 -1.17
CA PRO A 6 15.27 7.37 -1.50
C PRO A 6 14.16 8.41 -1.70
N PRO A 7 13.24 8.19 -2.65
CA PRO A 7 12.17 9.14 -2.91
C PRO A 7 11.35 9.36 -1.63
N PRO A 8 10.79 10.57 -1.42
CA PRO A 8 10.00 10.87 -0.24
C PRO A 8 8.86 9.87 -0.05
N ASN A 9 8.50 9.64 1.21
CA ASN A 9 7.29 8.89 1.58
C ASN A 9 6.03 9.65 1.12
N TYR A 10 4.84 9.07 1.30
CA TYR A 10 3.56 9.67 0.86
C TYR A 10 3.38 11.10 1.36
N TYR A 11 3.60 11.35 2.66
CA TYR A 11 3.48 12.69 3.25
C TYR A 11 4.46 13.69 2.63
N GLY A 12 5.66 13.23 2.30
CA GLY A 12 6.62 14.04 1.57
C GLY A 12 6.18 14.36 0.15
N ARG A 13 5.65 13.38 -0.59
CA ARG A 13 5.12 13.60 -1.95
C ARG A 13 3.92 14.56 -1.92
N GLN A 14 3.03 14.39 -0.95
CA GLN A 14 1.89 15.27 -0.69
C GLN A 14 2.36 16.71 -0.37
N LEU A 15 3.32 16.88 0.55
CA LEU A 15 3.89 18.18 0.89
C LEU A 15 4.48 18.88 -0.34
N LEU A 16 5.26 18.18 -1.15
CA LEU A 16 5.89 18.75 -2.34
C LEU A 16 4.87 19.18 -3.39
N ARG A 17 3.80 18.40 -3.59
CA ARG A 17 2.67 18.80 -4.45
C ARG A 17 1.95 20.03 -3.91
N GLN A 18 1.70 20.10 -2.61
CA GLN A 18 1.05 21.26 -2.00
C GLN A 18 1.90 22.52 -2.14
N LEU A 19 3.22 22.44 -1.88
CA LEU A 19 4.14 23.56 -2.10
C LEU A 19 4.17 24.03 -3.56
N LYS A 20 4.16 23.09 -4.51
CA LYS A 20 4.07 23.41 -5.94
C LYS A 20 2.75 24.10 -6.28
N SER A 21 1.63 23.59 -5.77
CA SER A 21 0.29 24.17 -5.99
C SER A 21 0.19 25.58 -5.42
N LEU A 22 0.68 25.81 -4.21
CA LEU A 22 0.75 27.13 -3.59
C LEU A 22 1.55 28.11 -4.46
N ARG A 23 2.72 27.70 -4.97
CA ARG A 23 3.48 28.53 -5.91
C ARG A 23 2.66 28.89 -7.15
N GLU A 24 2.02 27.90 -7.77
CA GLU A 24 1.23 28.10 -8.99
C GLU A 24 0.03 29.03 -8.76
N GLN A 25 -0.63 28.94 -7.60
CA GLN A 25 -1.72 29.83 -7.21
C GLN A 25 -1.27 31.30 -7.06
N THR A 26 -0.03 31.54 -6.60
CA THR A 26 0.54 32.89 -6.56
C THR A 26 1.01 33.41 -7.92
N GLY A 27 1.00 32.58 -8.97
CA GLY A 27 1.48 32.93 -10.30
C GLY A 27 3.01 33.02 -10.43
N MET A 28 3.77 32.65 -9.40
CA MET A 28 5.23 32.75 -9.42
C MET A 28 5.89 31.63 -10.23
N THR A 29 6.92 31.99 -10.99
CA THR A 29 7.86 31.01 -11.54
C THR A 29 8.76 30.43 -10.45
N GLN A 30 9.39 29.27 -10.71
CA GLN A 30 10.40 28.71 -9.81
C GLN A 30 11.61 29.66 -9.61
N ALA A 31 11.93 30.50 -10.60
CA ALA A 31 13.02 31.47 -10.43
C ALA A 31 12.63 32.58 -9.44
N GLU A 32 11.46 33.18 -9.63
CA GLU A 32 10.96 34.25 -8.76
C GLU A 32 10.72 33.78 -7.32
N ALA A 33 10.14 32.58 -7.15
CA ALA A 33 9.95 31.97 -5.85
C ALA A 33 11.29 31.69 -5.15
N GLY A 34 12.28 31.17 -5.89
CA GLY A 34 13.62 30.93 -5.38
C GLY A 34 14.31 32.21 -4.91
N ASP A 35 14.23 33.29 -5.71
CA ASP A 35 14.83 34.58 -5.37
C ASP A 35 14.21 35.17 -4.09
N ARG A 36 12.88 35.12 -3.96
CA ARG A 36 12.17 35.60 -2.75
C ARG A 36 12.47 34.76 -1.52
N ALA A 37 12.52 33.44 -1.67
CA ALA A 37 12.81 32.51 -0.58
C ALA A 37 14.30 32.41 -0.24
N ARG A 38 15.18 33.06 -1.01
CA ARG A 38 16.65 32.90 -0.98
C ARG A 38 17.10 31.45 -1.16
N ILE A 39 16.41 30.71 -2.03
CA ILE A 39 16.69 29.33 -2.40
C ILE A 39 17.12 29.30 -3.87
N GLU A 40 18.29 28.73 -4.16
CA GLU A 40 18.76 28.58 -5.54
C GLU A 40 17.73 27.88 -6.43
N PHE A 41 17.52 28.38 -7.66
CA PHE A 41 16.59 27.78 -8.63
C PHE A 41 16.75 26.26 -8.78
N LYS A 42 18.00 25.77 -8.91
CA LYS A 42 18.29 24.34 -9.03
C LYS A 42 17.88 23.54 -7.79
N LYS A 43 17.88 24.16 -6.62
CA LYS A 43 17.44 23.55 -5.36
C LYS A 43 15.92 23.56 -5.26
N LEU A 44 15.26 24.69 -5.54
CA LEU A 44 13.79 24.75 -5.54
C LEU A 44 13.19 23.78 -6.57
N SER A 45 13.78 23.70 -7.76
CA SER A 45 13.34 22.75 -8.78
C SER A 45 13.56 21.29 -8.35
N ARG A 46 14.57 20.99 -7.53
CA ARG A 46 14.74 19.66 -6.91
C ARG A 46 13.71 19.42 -5.81
N ILE A 47 13.41 20.44 -5.01
CA ILE A 47 12.41 20.38 -3.95
C ILE A 47 11.07 19.97 -4.56
N GLU A 48 10.55 20.75 -5.51
CA GLU A 48 9.26 20.47 -6.17
C GLU A 48 9.20 19.13 -6.91
N ARG A 49 10.37 18.54 -7.24
CA ARG A 49 10.43 17.24 -7.93
C ARG A 49 10.47 16.06 -6.98
N LYS A 50 11.36 16.07 -5.99
CA LYS A 50 11.63 14.87 -5.16
C LYS A 50 12.45 15.09 -3.89
N GLN A 51 12.77 16.33 -3.54
CA GLN A 51 13.65 16.60 -2.40
C GLN A 51 12.89 17.29 -1.28
N LEU A 52 12.86 16.70 -0.08
CA LEU A 52 12.28 17.39 1.07
C LEU A 52 13.10 18.66 1.38
N PRO A 53 12.44 19.83 1.57
CA PRO A 53 13.11 21.03 2.04
C PRO A 53 13.60 20.84 3.48
N SER A 54 14.60 21.61 3.91
CA SER A 54 14.85 21.78 5.35
C SER A 54 13.68 22.51 6.02
N TYR A 55 13.60 22.45 7.36
CA TYR A 55 12.53 23.14 8.09
C TYR A 55 12.52 24.65 7.80
N HIS A 56 13.69 25.27 7.76
CA HIS A 56 13.80 26.70 7.44
C HIS A 56 13.31 27.00 6.02
N GLU A 57 13.68 26.18 5.04
CA GLU A 57 13.22 26.33 3.66
C GLU A 57 11.71 26.13 3.53
N LEU A 58 11.13 25.17 4.25
CA LEU A 58 9.69 24.98 4.30
C LEU A 58 8.99 26.26 4.77
N VAL A 59 9.40 26.79 5.92
CA VAL A 59 8.83 28.02 6.50
C VAL A 59 8.98 29.20 5.54
N MET A 60 10.15 29.37 4.91
CA MET A 60 10.38 30.43 3.93
C MET A 60 9.49 30.30 2.69
N LEU A 61 9.31 29.08 2.18
CA LEU A 61 8.45 28.85 1.02
C LEU A 61 6.99 29.13 1.35
N LEU A 62 6.51 28.70 2.52
CA LEU A 62 5.13 28.97 2.96
C LEU A 62 4.87 30.48 3.08
N ASP A 63 5.80 31.23 3.67
CA ASP A 63 5.72 32.69 3.79
C ASP A 63 5.72 33.37 2.40
N VAL A 64 6.63 32.98 1.50
CA VAL A 64 6.70 33.51 0.12
C VAL A 64 5.43 33.21 -0.66
N TYR A 65 4.80 32.07 -0.41
CA TYR A 65 3.55 31.68 -1.06
C TYR A 65 2.30 32.27 -0.40
N GLY A 66 2.46 33.12 0.62
CA GLY A 66 1.37 33.85 1.25
C GLY A 66 0.54 33.04 2.24
N VAL A 67 1.05 31.91 2.73
CA VAL A 67 0.41 31.17 3.83
C VAL A 67 0.65 31.94 5.12
N VAL A 68 -0.40 32.15 5.92
CA VAL A 68 -0.28 32.84 7.20
C VAL A 68 0.37 31.89 8.21
N SER A 69 1.23 32.41 9.10
CA SER A 69 1.99 31.58 10.05
C SER A 69 1.12 30.70 10.97
N CYS A 70 -0.12 31.11 11.26
CA CYS A 70 -1.09 30.30 11.99
C CYS A 70 -1.52 29.03 11.23
N ASP A 71 -1.38 29.02 9.91
CA ASP A 71 -1.77 27.92 9.02
C ASP A 71 -0.56 27.07 8.59
N PHE A 72 0.61 27.25 9.20
CA PHE A 72 1.79 26.42 8.90
C PHE A 72 1.67 25.01 9.46
N ALA A 73 0.87 24.82 10.52
CA ALA A 73 0.80 23.56 11.26
C ALA A 73 0.56 22.32 10.36
N PRO A 74 -0.40 22.31 9.42
CA PRO A 74 -0.59 21.15 8.52
C PRO A 74 0.65 20.80 7.69
N TYR A 75 1.36 21.79 7.16
CA TYR A 75 2.55 21.58 6.33
C TYR A 75 3.74 21.10 7.16
N VAL A 76 3.90 21.63 8.37
CA VAL A 76 4.93 21.19 9.32
C VAL A 76 4.65 19.75 9.74
N SER A 77 3.41 19.39 10.04
CA SER A 77 3.03 18.00 10.36
C SER A 77 3.34 17.06 9.19
N LEU A 78 3.02 17.43 7.95
CA LEU A 78 3.42 16.64 6.77
C LEU A 78 4.92 16.49 6.66
N TRP A 79 5.69 17.55 6.93
CA TRP A 79 7.15 17.51 6.89
C TRP A 79 7.76 16.60 7.97
N GLU A 80 7.21 16.62 9.18
CA GLU A 80 7.64 15.74 10.28
C GLU A 80 7.35 14.27 9.95
N LEU A 81 6.13 13.98 9.49
CA LEU A 81 5.74 12.66 8.99
C LEU A 81 6.60 12.22 7.80
N ALA A 82 7.01 13.15 6.95
CA ALA A 82 7.88 12.86 5.81
C ALA A 82 9.29 12.43 6.20
N ARG A 83 9.75 12.85 7.39
CA ARG A 83 11.06 12.49 7.95
C ARG A 83 11.01 11.29 8.88
N ALA A 84 9.83 10.90 9.35
CA ALA A 84 9.67 9.75 10.22
C ALA A 84 10.20 8.49 9.51
N ARG A 85 11.04 7.72 10.21
CA ARG A 85 11.49 6.42 9.73
C ARG A 85 10.34 5.43 9.89
N GLY A 86 9.98 4.77 8.80
CA GLY A 86 8.97 3.72 8.84
C GLY A 86 9.37 2.57 9.75
N TRP A 87 8.37 1.93 10.34
CA TRP A 87 8.56 0.85 11.31
C TRP A 87 9.33 -0.35 10.75
N TRP A 88 9.23 -0.58 9.45
CA TRP A 88 9.88 -1.68 8.73
C TRP A 88 11.41 -1.59 8.73
N ALA A 89 11.98 -0.39 8.94
CA ALA A 89 13.42 -0.19 9.01
C ALA A 89 14.08 -0.99 10.16
N ALA A 90 13.32 -1.34 11.20
CA ALA A 90 13.78 -2.17 12.31
C ALA A 90 14.01 -3.65 11.90
N TYR A 91 13.43 -4.08 10.78
CA TYR A 91 13.41 -5.49 10.35
C TYR A 91 14.42 -5.80 9.23
N GLY A 92 15.11 -4.78 8.70
CA GLY A 92 16.19 -4.96 7.72
C GLY A 92 15.74 -5.61 6.41
N LEU A 93 14.57 -5.24 5.90
CA LEU A 93 14.02 -5.79 4.65
C LEU A 93 14.93 -5.45 3.46
N LYS A 94 15.12 -6.41 2.55
CA LYS A 94 15.90 -6.19 1.32
C LYS A 94 15.24 -5.17 0.39
N ASP A 95 13.90 -5.19 0.33
CA ASP A 95 13.09 -4.26 -0.43
C ASP A 95 11.94 -3.75 0.45
N GLU A 96 11.97 -2.46 0.77
CA GLU A 96 10.99 -1.80 1.63
C GLU A 96 9.89 -1.09 0.82
N ARG A 97 9.99 -1.07 -0.53
CA ARG A 97 9.14 -0.23 -1.37
C ARG A 97 7.66 -0.56 -1.21
N TYR A 98 7.31 -1.84 -1.32
CA TYR A 98 5.93 -2.29 -1.19
C TYR A 98 5.36 -2.04 0.20
N VAL A 99 6.09 -2.44 1.26
CA VAL A 99 5.64 -2.27 2.64
C VAL A 99 5.37 -0.80 2.96
N ARG A 100 6.25 0.11 2.49
CA ARG A 100 6.04 1.54 2.61
C ARG A 100 4.76 2.01 1.90
N MET A 101 4.56 1.60 0.65
CA MET A 101 3.38 2.02 -0.11
C MET A 101 2.07 1.46 0.48
N GLU A 102 2.09 0.21 0.97
CA GLU A 102 0.93 -0.41 1.63
C GLU A 102 0.61 0.26 2.98
N ASP A 103 1.62 0.63 3.75
CA ASP A 103 1.45 1.37 5.01
C ASP A 103 0.82 2.76 4.77
N GLU A 104 1.23 3.41 3.68
CA GLU A 104 0.73 4.72 3.23
C GLU A 104 -0.66 4.66 2.58
N ALA A 105 -1.11 3.49 2.14
CA ALA A 105 -2.36 3.34 1.39
C ALA A 105 -3.59 3.63 2.27
N ALA A 106 -4.58 4.26 1.65
CA ALA A 106 -5.91 4.45 2.22
C ALA A 106 -6.85 3.30 1.85
N ALA A 107 -6.67 2.73 0.65
CA ALA A 107 -7.38 1.54 0.21
C ALA A 107 -6.45 0.56 -0.52
N LYS A 108 -6.75 -0.73 -0.37
CA LYS A 108 -6.08 -1.84 -1.04
C LYS A 108 -7.13 -2.74 -1.67
N TYR A 109 -7.00 -2.97 -2.96
CA TYR A 109 -7.77 -3.96 -3.69
C TYR A 109 -6.81 -5.06 -4.13
N GLU A 110 -7.09 -6.31 -3.80
CA GLU A 110 -6.20 -7.40 -4.19
C GLU A 110 -6.96 -8.64 -4.63
N PHE A 111 -6.44 -9.29 -5.67
CA PHE A 111 -6.81 -10.63 -6.06
C PHE A 111 -5.63 -11.57 -5.83
N GLN A 112 -5.88 -12.67 -5.13
CA GLN A 112 -4.86 -13.68 -4.86
C GLN A 112 -5.21 -15.02 -5.49
N LEU A 113 -4.33 -15.48 -6.39
CA LEU A 113 -4.49 -16.74 -7.12
C LEU A 113 -3.91 -17.94 -6.35
N GLY A 114 -2.84 -17.74 -5.57
CA GLY A 114 -2.04 -18.84 -5.00
C GLY A 114 -1.96 -18.90 -3.48
N TYR A 115 -2.27 -17.82 -2.78
CA TYR A 115 -2.12 -17.72 -1.32
C TYR A 115 -3.25 -16.93 -0.70
N VAL A 116 -3.53 -17.16 0.59
CA VAL A 116 -4.41 -16.26 1.34
C VAL A 116 -3.80 -14.86 1.33
N PRO A 117 -4.58 -13.78 1.12
CA PRO A 117 -4.06 -12.41 1.13
C PRO A 117 -3.25 -12.12 2.39
N ALA A 118 -2.10 -11.47 2.25
CA ALA A 118 -1.12 -11.33 3.35
C ALA A 118 -1.72 -10.68 4.60
N LEU A 119 -2.65 -9.73 4.42
CA LEU A 119 -3.34 -9.04 5.51
C LEU A 119 -4.39 -9.91 6.24
N LEU A 120 -4.72 -11.07 5.67
CA LEU A 120 -5.70 -12.01 6.19
C LEU A 120 -5.07 -13.32 6.73
N GLN A 121 -3.74 -13.45 6.62
CA GLN A 121 -3.02 -14.65 7.05
C GLN A 121 -2.94 -14.75 8.58
N THR A 122 -2.90 -15.96 9.11
CA THR A 122 -2.44 -16.22 10.48
C THR A 122 -0.92 -16.25 10.52
N GLU A 123 -0.34 -16.14 11.72
CA GLU A 123 1.11 -16.29 11.89
C GLU A 123 1.60 -17.64 11.34
N GLN A 124 0.85 -18.72 11.60
CA GLN A 124 1.17 -20.07 11.17
C GLN A 124 1.15 -20.21 9.64
N TYR A 125 0.12 -19.69 8.98
CA TYR A 125 0.05 -19.69 7.52
C TYR A 125 1.17 -18.85 6.89
N ALA A 126 1.41 -17.64 7.41
CA ALA A 126 2.49 -16.78 6.95
C ALA A 126 3.86 -17.46 7.08
N ARG A 127 4.12 -18.13 8.20
CA ARG A 127 5.33 -18.92 8.42
C ARG A 127 5.46 -20.04 7.38
N ALA A 128 4.40 -20.80 7.13
CA ALA A 128 4.41 -21.87 6.14
C ALA A 128 4.73 -21.34 4.73
N VAL A 129 4.14 -20.21 4.33
CA VAL A 129 4.43 -19.55 3.04
C VAL A 129 5.92 -19.16 2.94
N PHE A 130 6.49 -18.55 3.98
CA PHE A 130 7.89 -18.13 3.97
C PHE A 130 8.87 -19.30 4.00
N THR A 131 8.53 -20.40 4.68
CA THR A 131 9.35 -21.62 4.74
C THR A 131 9.44 -22.33 3.39
N HIS A 132 8.36 -22.34 2.60
CA HIS A 132 8.30 -23.03 1.30
C HIS A 132 8.71 -22.14 0.12
N SER A 133 9.32 -20.98 0.40
CA SER A 133 9.86 -20.11 -0.63
C SER A 133 11.06 -20.76 -1.35
N PRO A 134 11.21 -20.56 -2.68
CA PRO A 134 12.33 -21.08 -3.45
C PRO A 134 13.71 -20.58 -2.97
N GLU A 135 13.75 -19.36 -2.43
CA GLU A 135 14.94 -18.83 -1.76
C GLU A 135 15.02 -19.39 -0.33
N PRO A 136 16.02 -20.21 0.02
CA PRO A 136 16.18 -20.73 1.37
C PRO A 136 16.45 -19.59 2.36
N ARG A 137 15.75 -19.62 3.51
CA ARG A 137 15.85 -18.61 4.57
C ARG A 137 16.18 -19.28 5.89
N SER A 138 16.94 -18.59 6.74
CA SER A 138 17.14 -19.03 8.13
C SER A 138 15.87 -18.81 8.95
N ASP A 139 15.71 -19.57 10.04
CA ASP A 139 14.55 -19.44 10.94
C ASP A 139 14.40 -18.01 11.49
N LYS A 140 15.52 -17.34 11.80
CA LYS A 140 15.54 -15.94 12.24
C LYS A 140 15.02 -14.99 11.16
N ALA A 141 15.35 -15.24 9.89
CA ALA A 141 14.84 -14.44 8.78
C ALA A 141 13.34 -14.66 8.59
N ILE A 142 12.87 -15.90 8.68
CA ILE A 142 11.44 -16.26 8.63
C ILE A 142 10.69 -15.57 9.77
N GLU A 143 11.19 -15.64 11.00
CA GLU A 143 10.57 -14.99 12.15
C GLU A 143 10.45 -13.47 11.98
N SER A 144 11.49 -12.82 11.42
CA SER A 144 11.45 -11.39 11.11
C SER A 144 10.36 -11.06 10.08
N LEU A 145 10.27 -11.83 8.99
CA LEU A 145 9.27 -11.64 7.94
C LEU A 145 7.84 -11.89 8.43
N VAL A 146 7.65 -12.89 9.30
CA VAL A 146 6.37 -13.16 9.97
C VAL A 146 5.96 -11.98 10.84
N LYS A 147 6.87 -11.41 11.63
CA LYS A 147 6.58 -10.21 12.44
C LYS A 147 6.19 -9.01 11.58
N VAL A 148 6.89 -8.80 10.46
CA VAL A 148 6.51 -7.77 9.47
C VAL A 148 5.09 -8.03 8.96
N ARG A 149 4.78 -9.27 8.58
CA ARG A 149 3.43 -9.64 8.10
C ARG A 149 2.33 -9.37 9.11
N MET A 150 2.55 -9.75 10.37
CA MET A 150 1.57 -9.52 11.44
C MET A 150 1.41 -8.02 11.72
N ARG A 151 2.50 -7.26 11.68
CA ARG A 151 2.45 -5.80 11.85
C ARG A 151 1.69 -5.09 10.73
N GLN A 152 1.78 -5.55 9.49
CA GLN A 152 0.99 -5.01 8.38
C GLN A 152 -0.52 -5.14 8.64
N GLN A 153 -0.97 -6.20 9.33
CA GLN A 153 -2.39 -6.41 9.65
C GLN A 153 -2.97 -5.40 10.63
N GLU A 154 -2.13 -4.76 11.45
CA GLU A 154 -2.56 -3.73 12.39
C GLU A 154 -3.25 -2.55 11.66
N ARG A 155 -2.94 -2.33 10.37
CA ARG A 155 -3.61 -1.33 9.52
C ARG A 155 -5.11 -1.56 9.38
N LEU A 156 -5.61 -2.79 9.52
CA LEU A 156 -7.04 -3.09 9.43
C LEU A 156 -7.84 -2.60 10.65
N VAL A 157 -7.17 -2.37 11.78
CA VAL A 157 -7.80 -2.02 13.07
C VAL A 157 -7.25 -0.72 13.68
N SER A 158 -6.45 0.03 12.92
CA SER A 158 -5.92 1.34 13.34
C SER A 158 -6.99 2.44 13.35
N ASP A 159 -6.69 3.60 13.95
CA ASP A 159 -7.61 4.75 14.04
C ASP A 159 -8.14 5.22 12.68
N THR A 160 -7.28 5.16 11.65
CA THR A 160 -7.65 5.37 10.24
C THR A 160 -7.41 4.07 9.49
N PRO A 161 -8.38 3.14 9.52
CA PRO A 161 -8.18 1.77 9.04
C PRO A 161 -8.09 1.74 7.52
N LEU A 162 -7.21 0.86 7.03
CA LEU A 162 -7.09 0.56 5.60
C LEU A 162 -8.41 -0.04 5.09
N GLN A 163 -8.94 0.51 4.00
CA GLN A 163 -10.07 -0.10 3.28
C GLN A 163 -9.55 -1.27 2.45
N LEU A 164 -9.91 -2.50 2.80
CA LEU A 164 -9.45 -3.71 2.12
C LEU A 164 -10.59 -4.33 1.31
N HIS A 165 -10.36 -4.54 0.01
CA HIS A 165 -11.18 -5.41 -0.82
C HIS A 165 -10.32 -6.58 -1.29
N ALA A 166 -10.53 -7.75 -0.68
CA ALA A 166 -9.79 -8.96 -0.95
C ALA A 166 -10.64 -9.95 -1.76
N LEU A 167 -10.14 -10.31 -2.93
CA LEU A 167 -10.67 -11.34 -3.81
C LEU A 167 -9.76 -12.56 -3.71
N LEU A 168 -10.29 -13.68 -3.22
CA LEU A 168 -9.51 -14.90 -3.01
C LEU A 168 -9.99 -16.00 -3.94
N TYR A 169 -9.08 -16.59 -4.71
CA TYR A 169 -9.42 -17.73 -5.55
C TYR A 169 -9.74 -18.96 -4.68
N GLU A 170 -10.90 -19.57 -4.90
CA GLU A 170 -11.46 -20.63 -4.05
C GLU A 170 -10.49 -21.80 -3.76
N PRO A 171 -9.74 -22.35 -4.73
CA PRO A 171 -8.81 -23.46 -4.48
C PRO A 171 -7.74 -23.17 -3.43
N VAL A 172 -7.40 -21.89 -3.19
CA VAL A 172 -6.45 -21.50 -2.15
C VAL A 172 -6.94 -21.91 -0.76
N LEU A 173 -8.26 -21.96 -0.53
CA LEU A 173 -8.86 -22.39 0.75
C LEU A 173 -8.58 -23.86 1.08
N ARG A 174 -8.05 -24.64 0.13
CA ARG A 174 -7.65 -26.04 0.34
C ARG A 174 -6.14 -26.22 0.49
N GLN A 175 -5.35 -25.15 0.34
CA GLN A 175 -3.88 -25.20 0.32
C GLN A 175 -3.28 -24.65 1.61
N GLY A 176 -3.03 -25.53 2.59
CA GLY A 176 -2.41 -25.17 3.87
C GLY A 176 -3.28 -24.30 4.78
N VAL A 177 -4.55 -24.09 4.43
CA VAL A 177 -5.55 -23.38 5.22
C VAL A 177 -6.13 -24.36 6.25
N ASP A 178 -5.83 -24.13 7.52
CA ASP A 178 -6.37 -24.89 8.63
C ASP A 178 -7.59 -24.20 9.27
N ARG A 179 -8.14 -24.82 10.33
CA ARG A 179 -9.27 -24.27 11.07
C ARG A 179 -8.99 -22.86 11.60
N THR A 180 -7.78 -22.61 12.10
CA THR A 180 -7.38 -21.30 12.65
C THR A 180 -7.37 -20.24 11.55
N GLN A 181 -6.85 -20.58 10.37
CA GLN A 181 -6.86 -19.69 9.22
C GLN A 181 -8.28 -19.40 8.72
N LEU A 182 -9.17 -20.40 8.69
CA LEU A 182 -10.57 -20.18 8.33
C LEU A 182 -11.30 -19.28 9.33
N LEU A 183 -11.11 -19.50 10.65
CA LEU A 183 -11.67 -18.64 11.69
C LEU A 183 -11.19 -17.20 11.50
N ARG A 184 -9.90 -17.01 11.22
CA ARG A 184 -9.33 -15.68 10.98
C ARG A 184 -9.96 -14.99 9.78
N LEU A 185 -10.28 -15.72 8.70
CA LEU A 185 -10.97 -15.15 7.54
C LEU A 185 -12.39 -14.70 7.89
N VAL A 186 -13.13 -15.49 8.68
CA VAL A 186 -14.46 -15.13 9.17
C VAL A 186 -14.39 -13.87 10.02
N GLU A 187 -13.54 -13.83 11.05
CA GLU A 187 -13.38 -12.68 11.94
C GLU A 187 -13.04 -11.39 11.17
N LEU A 188 -12.11 -11.46 10.22
CA LEU A 188 -11.70 -10.28 9.45
C LEU A 188 -12.76 -9.84 8.45
N ALA A 189 -13.55 -10.77 7.90
CA ALA A 189 -14.64 -10.44 7.00
C ALA A 189 -15.83 -9.74 7.70
N GLU A 190 -15.89 -9.76 9.04
CA GLU A 190 -16.87 -9.00 9.82
C GLU A 190 -16.47 -7.53 10.03
N LEU A 191 -15.22 -7.15 9.76
CA LEU A 191 -14.77 -5.77 9.91
C LEU A 191 -15.44 -4.85 8.86
N PRO A 192 -15.89 -3.65 9.26
CA PRO A 192 -16.63 -2.75 8.37
C PRO A 192 -15.77 -2.19 7.21
N ASN A 193 -14.45 -2.21 7.34
CA ASN A 193 -13.48 -1.78 6.35
C ASN A 193 -12.91 -2.94 5.51
N VAL A 194 -13.42 -4.17 5.66
CA VAL A 194 -12.96 -5.35 4.93
C VAL A 194 -14.10 -5.93 4.09
N THR A 195 -13.88 -6.02 2.79
CA THR A 195 -14.72 -6.78 1.86
C THR A 195 -13.94 -8.00 1.41
N LEU A 196 -14.29 -9.18 1.92
CA LEU A 196 -13.73 -10.45 1.47
C LEU A 196 -14.72 -11.16 0.55
N GLN A 197 -14.27 -11.54 -0.65
CA GLN A 197 -15.06 -12.32 -1.58
C GLN A 197 -14.26 -13.50 -2.15
N ILE A 198 -14.90 -14.65 -2.28
CA ILE A 198 -14.30 -15.82 -2.92
C ILE A 198 -14.65 -15.83 -4.42
N VAL A 199 -13.61 -15.84 -5.25
CA VAL A 199 -13.74 -16.08 -6.69
C VAL A 199 -13.85 -17.59 -6.90
N PRO A 200 -15.01 -18.09 -7.36
CA PRO A 200 -15.24 -19.53 -7.45
C PRO A 200 -14.34 -20.18 -8.49
N GLN A 201 -14.03 -21.46 -8.28
CA GLN A 201 -13.44 -22.27 -9.34
C GLN A 201 -14.52 -22.56 -10.40
N THR A 202 -14.28 -22.15 -11.65
CA THR A 202 -15.17 -22.38 -12.78
C THR A 202 -14.40 -22.89 -13.99
N ASP A 203 -15.12 -23.40 -14.99
CA ASP A 203 -14.54 -23.77 -16.30
C ASP A 203 -14.32 -22.55 -17.22
N GLU A 204 -14.69 -21.34 -16.78
CA GLU A 204 -14.56 -20.11 -17.56
C GLU A 204 -13.19 -19.44 -17.38
N VAL A 205 -12.66 -18.88 -18.47
CA VAL A 205 -11.42 -18.10 -18.43
C VAL A 205 -11.73 -16.69 -17.95
N HIS A 206 -10.97 -16.22 -16.95
CA HIS A 206 -11.09 -14.87 -16.41
C HIS A 206 -9.73 -14.18 -16.23
N ALA A 207 -9.73 -12.86 -16.07
CA ALA A 207 -8.52 -12.03 -16.02
C ALA A 207 -7.54 -12.45 -14.91
N GLY A 208 -8.06 -12.91 -13.77
CA GLY A 208 -7.27 -13.40 -12.62
C GLY A 208 -6.38 -14.62 -12.92
N LEU A 209 -6.66 -15.41 -13.97
CA LEU A 209 -5.79 -16.54 -14.34
C LEU A 209 -4.40 -16.10 -14.80
N SER A 210 -4.20 -14.81 -15.10
CA SER A 210 -2.89 -14.25 -15.45
C SER A 210 -1.99 -14.03 -14.25
N GLY A 211 -2.51 -14.12 -13.02
CA GLY A 211 -1.74 -13.97 -11.77
C GLY A 211 -2.41 -13.09 -10.72
N SER A 212 -1.80 -13.01 -9.54
CA SER A 212 -2.24 -12.11 -8.47
C SER A 212 -2.06 -10.64 -8.85
N LEU A 213 -3.01 -9.81 -8.43
CA LEU A 213 -3.10 -8.39 -8.73
C LEU A 213 -3.29 -7.61 -7.43
N ILE A 214 -2.60 -6.50 -7.27
CA ILE A 214 -2.80 -5.58 -6.15
C ILE A 214 -2.91 -4.16 -6.70
N LEU A 215 -3.84 -3.38 -6.17
CA LEU A 215 -3.99 -1.96 -6.43
C LEU A 215 -4.00 -1.23 -5.10
N LEU A 216 -3.07 -0.28 -4.93
CA LEU A 216 -3.03 0.62 -3.79
C LEU A 216 -3.53 2.00 -4.20
N SER A 217 -4.46 2.53 -3.41
CA SER A 217 -5.01 3.87 -3.56
C SER A 217 -4.77 4.70 -2.32
N PHE A 218 -4.59 6.00 -2.50
CA PHE A 218 -4.17 6.93 -1.44
C PHE A 218 -5.25 7.98 -1.16
N ALA A 219 -5.23 8.56 0.03
CA ALA A 219 -6.24 9.54 0.44
C ALA A 219 -6.18 10.84 -0.37
N ASP A 220 -4.97 11.26 -0.75
CA ASP A 220 -4.75 12.38 -1.66
C ASP A 220 -5.00 11.94 -3.11
N GLN A 221 -6.08 12.46 -3.72
CA GLN A 221 -6.48 12.16 -5.10
C GLN A 221 -5.44 12.57 -6.15
N SER A 222 -4.48 13.43 -5.78
CA SER A 222 -3.36 13.81 -6.65
C SER A 222 -2.18 12.83 -6.58
N GLU A 223 -2.19 11.89 -5.64
CA GLU A 223 -1.31 10.73 -5.63
C GLU A 223 -1.88 9.67 -6.59
N PRO A 224 -1.13 9.23 -7.60
CA PRO A 224 -1.60 8.20 -8.50
C PRO A 224 -1.72 6.86 -7.77
N ASP A 225 -2.76 6.10 -8.09
CA ASP A 225 -2.85 4.69 -7.70
C ASP A 225 -1.64 3.91 -8.23
N ILE A 226 -1.25 2.86 -7.50
CA ILE A 226 -0.11 2.02 -7.87
C ILE A 226 -0.60 0.58 -8.02
N ALA A 227 -0.39 0.03 -9.20
CA ALA A 227 -0.65 -1.38 -9.46
C ALA A 227 0.60 -2.22 -9.18
N PHE A 228 0.40 -3.39 -8.58
CA PHE A 228 1.43 -4.40 -8.41
C PHE A 228 0.98 -5.75 -8.94
N THR A 229 1.97 -6.53 -9.38
CA THR A 229 1.83 -7.95 -9.69
C THR A 229 3.03 -8.68 -9.14
N GLU A 230 2.76 -9.78 -8.44
CA GLU A 230 3.78 -10.65 -7.87
C GLU A 230 3.98 -11.87 -8.76
N THR A 231 5.23 -12.14 -9.10
CA THR A 231 5.64 -13.35 -9.82
C THR A 231 6.79 -14.01 -9.07
N LEU A 232 7.14 -15.22 -9.49
CA LEU A 232 8.35 -15.90 -9.00
C LEU A 232 9.63 -15.03 -9.16
N LEU A 233 9.67 -14.18 -10.19
CA LEU A 233 10.81 -13.31 -10.48
C LEU A 233 10.83 -12.04 -9.61
N GLY A 234 9.78 -11.81 -8.83
CA GLY A 234 9.65 -10.69 -7.93
C GLY A 234 8.39 -9.86 -8.16
N LEU A 235 8.32 -8.76 -7.44
CA LEU A 235 7.23 -7.79 -7.47
C LEU A 235 7.48 -6.74 -8.55
N SER A 236 6.51 -6.55 -9.44
CA SER A 236 6.50 -5.46 -10.42
C SER A 236 5.50 -4.39 -10.00
N GLU A 237 5.84 -3.12 -10.22
CA GLU A 237 4.99 -1.96 -9.87
C GLU A 237 4.79 -1.04 -11.09
N SER A 238 3.61 -0.42 -11.21
CA SER A 238 3.33 0.58 -12.25
C SER A 238 2.35 1.65 -11.78
N GLN A 239 2.65 2.91 -12.07
CA GLN A 239 1.79 4.07 -11.86
C GLN A 239 1.25 4.63 -13.19
N GLU A 240 1.52 3.96 -14.30
CA GLU A 240 1.06 4.40 -15.62
C GLU A 240 -0.46 4.26 -15.68
N ALA A 241 -1.17 5.36 -15.99
CA ALA A 241 -2.63 5.41 -15.99
C ALA A 241 -3.29 4.28 -16.81
N GLY A 242 -2.70 3.91 -17.95
CA GLY A 242 -3.18 2.80 -18.78
C GLY A 242 -3.05 1.44 -18.11
N THR A 243 -1.94 1.20 -17.40
CA THR A 243 -1.70 -0.05 -16.66
C THR A 243 -2.59 -0.15 -15.42
N VAL A 244 -2.68 0.94 -14.65
CA VAL A 244 -3.56 1.05 -13.47
C VAL A 244 -5.02 0.80 -13.85
N SER A 245 -5.50 1.43 -14.93
CA SER A 245 -6.87 1.26 -15.42
C SER A 245 -7.19 -0.19 -15.82
N LYS A 246 -6.23 -0.89 -16.45
CA LYS A 246 -6.38 -2.32 -16.78
C LYS A 246 -6.52 -3.19 -15.53
N VAL A 247 -5.68 -2.95 -14.52
CA VAL A 247 -5.69 -3.70 -13.25
C VAL A 247 -7.00 -3.47 -12.50
N LYS A 248 -7.46 -2.21 -12.43
CA LYS A 248 -8.76 -1.87 -11.85
C LYS A 248 -9.91 -2.58 -12.56
N CYS A 249 -9.94 -2.54 -13.89
CA CYS A 249 -10.95 -3.25 -14.69
C CYS A 249 -10.95 -4.76 -14.43
N ALA A 250 -9.77 -5.38 -14.32
CA ALA A 250 -9.64 -6.80 -14.00
C ALA A 250 -10.18 -7.12 -12.60
N LEU A 251 -9.84 -6.32 -11.58
CA LEU A 251 -10.36 -6.48 -10.22
C LEU A 251 -11.88 -6.29 -10.16
N ASP A 252 -12.43 -5.30 -10.88
CA ASP A 252 -13.88 -5.06 -10.97
C ASP A 252 -14.62 -6.21 -11.69
N GLN A 253 -13.99 -6.85 -12.68
CA GLN A 253 -14.54 -8.04 -13.32
C GLN A 253 -14.53 -9.24 -12.37
N LEU A 254 -13.43 -9.46 -11.65
CA LEU A 254 -13.30 -10.53 -10.66
C LEU A 254 -14.28 -10.36 -9.50
N ALA A 255 -14.46 -9.13 -8.99
CA ALA A 255 -15.41 -8.85 -7.91
C ALA A 255 -16.87 -9.14 -8.30
N ARG A 256 -17.23 -8.97 -9.58
CA ARG A 256 -18.58 -9.25 -10.11
C ARG A 256 -18.86 -10.74 -10.27
N MET A 257 -17.85 -11.56 -10.53
CA MET A 257 -18.01 -13.02 -10.61
C MET A 257 -17.82 -13.72 -9.26
N ALA A 258 -17.15 -13.06 -8.32
CA ALA A 258 -16.96 -13.58 -6.98
C ALA A 258 -18.30 -13.72 -6.25
N HIS A 259 -18.36 -14.65 -5.31
CA HIS A 259 -19.45 -14.72 -4.34
C HIS A 259 -19.63 -13.36 -3.66
N SER A 260 -20.88 -12.98 -3.40
CA SER A 260 -21.17 -11.83 -2.53
C SER A 260 -20.50 -12.03 -1.15
N PRO A 261 -20.25 -10.96 -0.38
CA PRO A 261 -19.69 -11.08 0.97
C PRO A 261 -20.50 -12.04 1.87
N GLN A 262 -21.83 -12.04 1.75
CA GLN A 262 -22.71 -12.94 2.51
C GLN A 262 -22.54 -14.41 2.09
N GLN A 263 -22.46 -14.69 0.78
CA GLN A 263 -22.20 -16.04 0.27
C GLN A 263 -20.81 -16.53 0.66
N THR A 264 -19.83 -15.63 0.65
CA THR A 264 -18.45 -15.90 1.09
C THR A 264 -18.42 -16.26 2.57
N MET A 265 -19.13 -15.50 3.42
CA MET A 265 -19.24 -15.81 4.84
C MET A 265 -19.87 -17.20 5.07
N ALA A 266 -20.97 -17.50 4.38
CA ALA A 266 -21.64 -18.80 4.48
C ALA A 266 -20.72 -19.95 4.07
N LEU A 267 -19.98 -19.79 2.95
CA LEU A 267 -19.00 -20.78 2.48
C LEU A 267 -17.89 -21.03 3.52
N LEU A 268 -17.32 -19.96 4.08
CA LEU A 268 -16.27 -20.09 5.10
C LEU A 268 -16.77 -20.78 6.38
N GLN A 269 -18.00 -20.47 6.80
CA GLN A 269 -18.64 -21.10 7.96
C GLN A 269 -18.97 -22.59 7.71
N GLU A 270 -19.41 -22.94 6.50
CA GLU A 270 -19.63 -24.34 6.11
C GLU A 270 -18.31 -25.13 6.15
N MET A 271 -17.23 -24.57 5.58
CA MET A 271 -15.90 -25.17 5.63
C MET A 271 -15.41 -25.35 7.08
N LEU A 272 -15.66 -24.39 7.96
CA LEU A 272 -15.33 -24.51 9.40
C LEU A 272 -16.11 -25.63 10.10
N GLY A 273 -17.36 -25.84 9.73
CA GLY A 273 -18.20 -26.92 10.24
C GLY A 273 -17.71 -28.30 9.78
N ALA A 274 -17.22 -28.40 8.54
CA ALA A 274 -16.71 -29.64 7.96
C ALA A 274 -15.31 -30.06 8.46
N VAL A 275 -14.59 -29.16 9.13
CA VAL A 275 -13.23 -29.41 9.69
C VAL A 275 -13.30 -29.95 11.14
N LEU A 276 -14.50 -30.21 11.68
CA LEU A 276 -14.73 -30.91 12.96
C LEU A 276 -14.77 -32.42 12.78
#